data_AF-A0A355CGS0-F1
#
_entry.id   AF-A0A355CGS0-F1
#
_cell.length_a   1.000
_cell.length_b   1.000
_cell.length_c   1.000
_cell.angle_alpha   90.00
_cell.angle_beta   90.00
_cell.angle_gamma   90.00
#
_symmetry.space_group_name_H-M   'P 1'
#
loop_
_entity.id
_entity.type
_entity.pdbx_description
1 polymer ?
#
loop_
_entity_poly.entity_id
_entity_poly.type
_entity_poly.pdbx_seq_one_letter_code
_entity_poly.pdbx_strand_id
1 'polypeptide(L)'
;MSLLKNAIDSIQVGVEDYLMEEEDERRCLSAVRNICAGILLLYKEKLKRLSPEHSKEVLIKQSIKPISDENGNISFVGDNDKTVDFYTIKKRFKSLNIKYD
;
A
#
# COMPACT_ATOMS: atom_id res chain seq x y z
N MET A 1 2.57 -14.32 -3.57
CA MET A 1 2.63 -13.20 -4.54
C MET A 1 3.13 -11.96 -3.80
N SER A 2 4.04 -11.16 -4.36
CA SER A 2 4.50 -9.93 -3.70
C SER A 2 3.46 -8.80 -3.83
N LEU A 3 3.52 -7.82 -2.94
CA LEU A 3 2.63 -6.65 -2.97
C LEU A 3 2.82 -5.85 -4.27
N LEU A 4 4.07 -5.66 -4.70
CA LEU A 4 4.39 -5.05 -5.99
C LEU A 4 3.76 -5.83 -7.15
N LYS A 5 3.88 -7.16 -7.17
CA LYS A 5 3.31 -7.96 -8.26
C LYS A 5 1.78 -7.81 -8.30
N ASN A 6 1.11 -7.86 -7.14
CA ASN A 6 -0.33 -7.63 -7.07
C ASN A 6 -0.72 -6.23 -7.61
N ALA A 7 0.08 -5.20 -7.30
CA ALA A 7 -0.14 -3.86 -7.84
C ALA A 7 -0.01 -3.82 -9.37
N ILE A 8 1.03 -4.45 -9.92
CA ILE A 8 1.27 -4.54 -11.37
C ILE A 8 0.12 -5.28 -12.04
N ASP A 9 -0.22 -6.47 -11.54
CA ASP A 9 -1.29 -7.30 -12.08
C ASP A 9 -2.63 -6.56 -12.05
N SER A 10 -2.95 -5.85 -10.97
CA SER A 10 -4.18 -5.03 -10.86
C SER A 10 -4.21 -3.90 -11.90
N ILE A 11 -3.10 -3.17 -12.08
CA ILE A 11 -3.03 -2.09 -13.08
C ILE A 11 -3.18 -2.66 -14.48
N GLN A 12 -2.48 -3.75 -14.79
CA GLN A 12 -2.54 -4.39 -16.09
C GLN A 12 -3.96 -4.85 -16.43
N VAL A 13 -4.62 -5.58 -15.53
CA VAL A 13 -6.02 -5.99 -15.72
C VAL A 13 -6.93 -4.78 -15.88
N GLY A 14 -6.68 -3.70 -15.14
CA GLY A 14 -7.47 -2.48 -15.27
C GLY A 14 -7.31 -1.79 -16.64
N VAL A 15 -6.10 -1.80 -17.22
CA VAL A 15 -5.86 -1.30 -18.58
C VAL A 15 -6.50 -2.22 -19.62
N GLU A 16 -6.38 -3.54 -19.47
CA GLU A 16 -7.01 -4.52 -20.35
C GLU A 16 -8.54 -4.37 -20.36
N ASP A 17 -9.15 -4.22 -19.18
CA ASP A 17 -10.59 -3.96 -19.05
C ASP A 17 -11.01 -2.65 -19.75
N TYR A 18 -10.21 -1.59 -19.63
CA TYR A 18 -10.50 -0.32 -20.32
C TYR A 18 -10.48 -0.48 -21.84
N LEU A 19 -9.51 -1.23 -22.38
CA LEU A 19 -9.41 -1.47 -23.83
C LEU A 19 -10.55 -2.35 -24.38
N MET A 20 -11.23 -3.12 -23.51
CA MET A 20 -12.37 -3.97 -23.87
C MET A 20 -13.73 -3.28 -23.66
N GLU A 21 -13.76 -1.99 -23.31
CA GLU A 21 -15.00 -1.31 -22.93
C GLU A 21 -16.04 -1.22 -24.06
N GLU A 22 -15.59 -1.21 -25.32
CA GLU A 22 -16.47 -1.19 -26.49
C GLU A 22 -17.29 -2.50 -26.63
N GLU A 23 -16.81 -3.61 -26.06
CA GLU A 23 -17.49 -4.91 -26.09
C GLU A 23 -18.40 -5.12 -24.88
N ASP A 24 -18.07 -4.53 -23.72
CA ASP A 24 -18.82 -4.64 -22.48
C ASP A 24 -18.60 -3.41 -21.59
N GLU A 25 -19.56 -2.49 -21.56
CA GLU A 25 -19.50 -1.26 -20.77
C GLU A 25 -19.24 -1.48 -19.27
N ARG A 26 -19.55 -2.67 -18.73
CA ARG A 26 -19.24 -3.00 -17.31
C ARG A 26 -17.74 -3.06 -17.06
N ARG A 27 -16.92 -3.23 -18.11
CA ARG A 27 -15.46 -3.24 -18.04
C ARG A 27 -14.90 -1.88 -17.67
N CYS A 28 -15.54 -0.75 -18.02
CA CYS A 28 -15.14 0.57 -17.51
C CYS A 28 -15.09 0.60 -15.97
N LEU A 29 -16.12 0.07 -15.31
CA LEU A 29 -16.20 0.05 -13.85
C LEU A 29 -15.15 -0.87 -13.23
N SER A 30 -14.86 -2.00 -13.88
CA SER A 30 -13.79 -2.92 -13.49
C SER A 30 -12.41 -2.25 -13.62
N ALA A 31 -12.17 -1.58 -14.75
CA ALA A 31 -10.95 -0.84 -15.04
C ALA A 31 -10.63 0.18 -13.95
N VAL A 32 -11.59 1.05 -13.63
CA VAL A 32 -11.41 2.08 -12.59
C VAL A 32 -11.07 1.45 -11.24
N ARG A 33 -11.79 0.38 -10.83
CA ARG A 33 -11.53 -0.31 -9.56
C ARG A 33 -10.12 -0.89 -9.50
N ASN A 34 -9.71 -1.58 -10.56
CA ASN A 34 -8.43 -2.27 -10.62
C ASN A 34 -7.25 -1.28 -10.69
N ILE A 35 -7.39 -0.18 -11.45
CA ILE A 35 -6.40 0.90 -11.48
C ILE A 35 -6.28 1.57 -10.11
N CYS A 36 -7.39 1.97 -9.49
CA CYS A 36 -7.37 2.59 -8.16
C CYS A 36 -6.79 1.65 -7.09
N ALA A 37 -7.17 0.37 -7.10
CA ALA A 37 -6.61 -0.62 -6.19
C ALA A 37 -5.10 -0.78 -6.40
N GLY A 38 -4.65 -0.88 -7.66
CA GLY A 38 -3.24 -0.96 -8.02
C GLY A 38 -2.42 0.23 -7.52
N ILE A 39 -2.91 1.45 -7.71
CA ILE A 39 -2.25 2.67 -7.19
C ILE A 39 -2.13 2.62 -5.66
N LEU A 40 -3.20 2.23 -4.95
CA LEU A 40 -3.15 2.08 -3.49
C LEU A 40 -2.12 1.02 -3.06
N LEU A 41 -2.01 -0.08 -3.79
CA LEU A 41 -1.00 -1.11 -3.55
C LEU A 41 0.43 -0.58 -3.78
N LEU A 42 0.65 0.25 -4.80
CA LEU A 42 1.95 0.92 -5.03
C LEU A 42 2.32 1.86 -3.88
N TYR A 43 1.36 2.62 -3.34
CA TYR A 43 1.62 3.45 -2.16
C TYR A 43 1.99 2.61 -0.93
N LYS A 44 1.28 1.50 -0.72
CA LYS A 44 1.60 0.56 0.36
C LYS A 44 2.98 -0.07 0.19
N GLU A 45 3.35 -0.44 -1.04
CA GLU A 45 4.68 -0.97 -1.36
C GLU A 45 5.77 0.07 -1.09
N LYS A 46 5.53 1.35 -1.41
CA LYS A 46 6.48 2.44 -1.07
C LYS A 46 6.68 2.55 0.43
N LEU A 47 5.60 2.52 1.23
CA LEU A 47 5.71 2.54 2.70
C LEU A 47 6.44 1.30 3.25
N LYS A 48 6.15 0.12 2.70
CA LYS A 48 6.84 -1.11 3.06
C LYS A 48 8.35 -0.99 2.83
N ARG A 49 8.78 -0.49 1.67
CA ARG A 49 10.21 -0.28 1.34
C ARG A 49 10.91 0.77 2.20
N LEU A 50 10.16 1.76 2.69
CA LEU A 50 10.69 2.80 3.59
C LEU A 50 10.70 2.37 5.05
N SER A 51 10.05 1.25 5.39
CA SER A 51 10.05 0.76 6.77
C SER A 51 11.47 0.34 7.15
N PRO A 52 11.99 0.77 8.32
CA PRO A 52 13.31 0.34 8.77
C PRO A 52 13.41 -1.18 8.86
N GLU A 53 14.62 -1.70 8.70
CA GLU A 53 14.90 -3.11 8.97
C GLU A 53 14.50 -3.45 10.42
N HIS A 54 14.05 -4.69 10.62
CA HIS A 54 13.56 -5.19 11.91
C HIS A 54 12.31 -4.48 12.51
N SER A 55 11.70 -3.52 11.80
CA SER A 55 10.51 -2.80 12.28
C SER A 55 9.18 -3.54 12.04
N LYS A 56 9.20 -4.76 11.51
CA LYS A 56 8.01 -5.51 11.06
C LYS A 56 7.13 -4.70 10.10
N GLU A 57 7.77 -4.03 9.13
CA GLU A 57 7.11 -3.21 8.12
C GLU A 57 6.25 -2.09 8.75
N VAL A 58 6.78 -1.40 9.75
CA VAL A 58 6.01 -0.47 10.59
C VAL A 58 5.17 0.55 9.80
N LEU A 59 5.67 1.02 8.65
CA LEU A 59 5.00 2.04 7.85
C LEU A 59 3.89 1.50 6.94
N ILE A 60 3.74 0.19 6.73
CA ILE A 60 2.55 -0.38 6.04
C ILE A 60 1.48 -0.85 7.03
N LYS A 61 1.82 -1.11 8.30
CA LYS A 61 0.88 -1.66 9.29
C LYS A 61 -0.10 -0.61 9.82
N GLN A 62 -1.36 -1.03 10.02
CA GLN A 62 -2.42 -0.16 10.54
C GLN A 62 -2.14 0.24 11.99
N SER A 63 -1.71 -0.72 12.80
CA SER A 63 -1.34 -0.52 14.21
C SER A 63 0.18 -0.56 14.37
N ILE A 64 0.68 0.20 15.34
CA ILE A 64 2.09 0.26 15.72
C ILE A 64 2.15 0.13 17.23
N LYS A 65 3.04 -0.71 17.75
CA LYS A 65 3.24 -0.88 19.20
C LYS A 65 4.69 -0.63 19.61
N PRO A 66 4.92 -0.09 20.82
CA PRO A 66 6.25 -0.04 21.40
C PRO A 66 6.70 -1.45 21.82
N ILE A 67 7.98 -1.72 21.63
CA ILE A 67 8.69 -2.87 22.19
C ILE A 67 9.96 -2.36 22.88
N SER A 68 10.33 -2.98 23.99
CA SER A 68 11.60 -2.72 24.65
C SER A 68 12.64 -3.74 24.18
N ASP A 69 13.84 -3.28 23.88
CA ASP A 69 15.00 -4.17 23.73
C ASP A 69 15.60 -4.52 25.11
N GLU A 70 16.59 -5.40 25.10
CA GLU A 70 17.32 -5.86 26.30
C GLU A 70 18.13 -4.72 26.98
N ASN A 71 18.40 -3.64 26.25
CA ASN A 71 19.12 -2.47 26.74
C ASN A 71 18.19 -1.37 27.29
N GLY A 72 16.87 -1.60 27.29
CA GLY A 72 15.86 -0.64 27.73
C GLY A 72 15.49 0.44 26.72
N ASN A 73 15.93 0.33 25.46
CA ASN A 73 15.50 1.24 24.39
C ASN A 73 14.12 0.85 23.89
N ILE A 74 13.28 1.86 23.63
CA ILE A 74 11.94 1.67 23.06
C ILE A 74 12.01 1.82 21.54
N SER A 75 11.62 0.76 20.82
CA SER A 75 11.43 0.76 19.36
C SER A 75 9.96 0.56 19.01
N PHE A 76 9.54 1.10 17.87
CA PHE A 76 8.17 0.91 17.38
C PHE A 76 8.14 -0.10 16.24
N VAL A 77 7.29 -1.11 16.37
CA VAL A 77 7.11 -2.15 15.36
C VAL A 77 5.67 -2.21 14.88
N GLY A 78 5.52 -2.66 13.63
CA GLY A 78 4.23 -3.00 13.07
C GLY A 78 3.51 -4.05 13.92
N ASP A 79 2.23 -3.81 14.18
CA ASP A 79 1.36 -4.73 14.91
C ASP A 79 0.26 -5.26 13.99
N ASN A 80 -0.16 -6.51 14.23
CA ASN A 80 -1.17 -7.25 13.47
C ASN A 80 -0.93 -7.34 11.94
N ASP A 81 -1.86 -7.98 11.23
CA ASP A 81 -1.76 -8.21 9.78
C ASP A 81 -2.51 -7.16 8.94
N LYS A 82 -3.25 -6.24 9.57
CA LYS A 82 -3.98 -5.20 8.85
C LYS A 82 -3.01 -4.14 8.34
N THR A 83 -3.24 -3.70 7.10
CA THR A 83 -2.45 -2.63 6.46
C THR A 83 -3.21 -1.31 6.51
N VAL A 84 -2.45 -0.22 6.36
CA VAL A 84 -2.97 1.14 6.32
C VAL A 84 -4.05 1.34 5.25
N ASP A 85 -5.00 2.23 5.55
CA ASP A 85 -5.97 2.75 4.58
C ASP A 85 -5.42 3.99 3.86
N PHE A 86 -6.21 4.53 2.92
CA PHE A 86 -5.85 5.71 2.15
C PHE A 86 -5.53 6.94 3.02
N TYR A 87 -6.34 7.20 4.06
CA TYR A 87 -6.14 8.35 4.93
C TYR A 87 -4.82 8.25 5.71
N THR A 88 -4.50 7.06 6.19
CA THR A 88 -3.25 6.79 6.92
C THR A 88 -2.05 6.85 5.98
N ILE A 89 -2.17 6.34 4.74
CA ILE A 89 -1.15 6.52 3.70
C ILE A 89 -0.86 8.01 3.49
N LYS A 90 -1.89 8.82 3.25
CA LYS A 90 -1.77 10.27 3.05
C LYS A 90 -1.06 10.95 4.23
N LYS A 91 -1.45 10.61 5.46
CA LYS A 91 -0.80 11.14 6.68
C LYS A 91 0.68 10.77 6.75
N ARG A 92 1.03 9.50 6.46
CA ARG A 92 2.42 9.01 6.48
C ARG A 92 3.26 9.63 5.37
N PHE A 93 2.73 9.74 4.17
CA PHE A 93 3.41 10.43 3.06
C PHE A 93 3.68 11.89 3.41
N LYS A 94 2.69 12.59 3.97
CA LYS A 94 2.88 13.96 4.45
C LYS A 94 3.97 14.05 5.53
N SER A 95 3.97 13.18 6.54
CA SER A 95 4.99 13.21 7.59
C SER A 95 6.39 12.86 7.10
N LEU A 96 6.50 12.04 6.05
CA LEU A 96 7.75 11.63 5.44
C LEU A 96 8.18 12.55 4.27
N ASN A 97 7.45 13.65 4.03
CA ASN A 97 7.68 14.57 2.93
C ASN A 97 7.73 13.90 1.54
N ILE A 98 6.86 12.89 1.34
CA ILE A 98 6.69 12.19 0.07
C ILE A 98 5.58 12.87 -0.73
N LYS A 99 5.91 13.32 -1.93
CA LYS A 99 4.93 13.88 -2.87
C LYS A 99 4.19 12.75 -3.59
N TYR A 100 2.90 12.95 -3.78
CA TYR A 100 2.02 12.07 -4.54
C TYR A 100 0.86 12.93 -5.08
N ASP A 101 0.26 12.49 -6.18
CA ASP A 101 -0.87 13.15 -6.84
C ASP A 101 -2.20 12.47 -6.48
#